data_AF-A0A9E3LRL8-F1
#
_entry.id   AF-A0A9E3LRL8-F1
#
_cell.length_a   1.000
_cell.length_b   1.000
_cell.length_c   1.000
_cell.angle_alpha   90.00
_cell.angle_beta   90.00
_cell.angle_gamma   90.00
#
_symmetry.space_group_name_H-M   'P 1'
#
loop_
_entity.id
_entity.type
_entity.pdbx_description
1 polymer ?
#
loop_
_entity_poly.entity_id
_entity_poly.type
_entity_poly.pdbx_seq_one_letter_code
_entity_poly.pdbx_strand_id
1 'polypeptide(L)' 'RAVVGLGKSLGIETLAEGIETEAQFLRLRAEGCGQGQGYLFSRPLAAADLPALLRGAGEGSGAVLASVPVCLI' A
#
# COMPACT_ATOMS: atom_id res chain seq x y z
N ARG A 1 10.44 2.16 11.82
CA ARG A 1 10.12 1.52 13.13
C ARG A 1 9.29 2.36 14.11
N ALA A 2 9.67 3.57 14.53
CA ALA A 2 8.95 4.30 15.61
C ALA A 2 7.43 4.44 15.37
N VAL A 3 7.04 4.90 14.17
CA VAL A 3 5.62 5.06 13.80
C VAL A 3 4.86 3.73 13.74
N VAL A 4 5.47 2.69 13.18
CA VAL A 4 4.87 1.35 13.12
C VAL A 4 4.67 0.76 14.52
N GLY A 5 5.63 0.97 15.42
CA GLY A 5 5.51 0.58 16.82
C GLY A 5 4.38 1.32 17.54
N LEU A 6 4.28 2.64 17.33
CA LEU A 6 3.21 3.46 17.88
C LEU A 6 1.82 2.98 17.39
N GLY A 7 1.65 2.76 16.08
CA GLY A 7 0.39 2.26 15.52
C GLY A 7 -0.03 0.92 16.15
N LYS A 8 0.92 -0.02 16.28
CA LYS A 8 0.68 -1.30 16.97
C LYS A 8 0.23 -1.11 18.43
N SER A 9 0.89 -0.23 19.20
CA SER A 9 0.52 0.03 20.59
C SER A 9 -0.86 0.68 20.74
N LEU A 10 -1.30 1.44 19.74
CA LEU A 10 -2.61 2.10 19.73
C LEU A 10 -3.70 1.26 19.05
N GLY A 11 -3.37 0.09 18.48
CA GLY A 11 -4.32 -0.71 17.70
C GLY A 11 -4.76 -0.03 16.40
N ILE A 12 -3.92 0.84 15.84
CA ILE A 12 -4.17 1.60 14.61
C ILE A 12 -3.34 1.01 13.46
N GLU A 13 -3.97 0.83 12.31
CA GLU A 13 -3.28 0.41 11.09
C GLU A 13 -2.36 1.52 10.57
N THR A 14 -1.21 1.12 10.06
CA THR A 14 -0.23 2.06 9.48
C THR A 14 -0.11 1.84 7.98
N LEU A 15 -0.17 2.95 7.23
CA LEU A 15 0.05 3.02 5.79
C LEU A 15 1.40 3.68 5.53
N ALA A 16 2.26 3.02 4.75
CA ALA A 16 3.50 3.63 4.28
C ALA A 16 3.29 4.24 2.89
N GLU A 17 3.54 5.55 2.76
CA GLU A 17 3.46 6.28 1.49
C GLU A 17 4.85 6.45 0.85
N GLY A 18 4.88 6.62 -0.48
CA GLY A 18 6.12 6.84 -1.24
C GLY A 18 6.95 5.58 -1.52
N ILE A 19 6.32 4.40 -1.60
CA ILE A 19 7.03 3.15 -1.93
C ILE A 19 7.28 3.07 -3.44
N GLU A 20 8.55 3.06 -3.84
CA GLU A 20 8.97 3.03 -5.24
C GLU A 20 9.58 1.69 -5.66
N THR A 21 10.08 0.91 -4.69
CA THR A 21 10.81 -0.34 -4.95
C THR A 21 10.32 -1.49 -4.08
N GLU A 22 10.41 -2.72 -4.60
CA GLU A 22 10.05 -3.93 -3.86
C GLU A 22 10.89 -4.10 -2.57
N ALA A 23 12.16 -3.73 -2.61
CA ALA A 23 13.04 -3.75 -1.45
C ALA A 23 12.54 -2.86 -0.29
N GLN A 24 12.00 -1.67 -0.61
CA GLN A 24 11.37 -0.80 0.40
C GLN A 24 10.11 -1.46 0.99
N PHE A 25 9.25 -2.05 0.14
CA PHE A 25 8.04 -2.73 0.59
C PHE A 25 8.35 -3.92 1.50
N LEU A 26 9.28 -4.79 1.12
CA LEU A 26 9.70 -5.94 1.92
C LEU A 26 10.28 -5.52 3.27
N ARG A 27 11.04 -4.43 3.30
CA ARG A 27 11.56 -3.86 4.54
C ARG A 27 10.44 -3.37 5.47
N LEU A 28 9.46 -2.66 4.93
CA LEU A 28 8.29 -2.18 5.70
C LEU A 28 7.44 -3.35 6.23
N ARG A 29 7.23 -4.37 5.40
CA ARG A 29 6.55 -5.62 5.78
C ARG A 29 7.25 -6.31 6.95
N ALA A 30 8.58 -6.42 6.90
CA ALA A 30 9.37 -7.00 7.99
C ALA A 30 9.30 -6.18 9.29
N GLU A 31 9.08 -4.86 9.20
CA GLU A 31 8.84 -4.00 10.37
C GLU A 31 7.39 -4.09 10.90
N GLY A 32 6.50 -4.76 10.14
CA GLY A 32 5.09 -4.96 10.45
C GLY A 32 4.18 -3.86 9.92
N CYS A 33 4.61 -3.09 8.93
CA CYS A 33 3.74 -2.24 8.12
C CYS A 33 3.37 -3.00 6.85
N GLY A 34 2.13 -3.48 6.80
CA GLY A 34 1.64 -4.31 5.70
C GLY A 34 0.99 -3.55 4.57
N GLN A 35 0.63 -2.28 4.79
CA GLN A 35 -0.09 -1.42 3.85
C GLN A 35 0.89 -0.45 3.19
N GLY A 36 0.70 -0.19 1.90
CA GLY A 36 1.60 0.66 1.13
C GLY A 36 0.91 1.43 0.00
N GLN A 37 1.42 2.62 -0.27
CA GLN A 37 1.11 3.43 -1.44
C GLN A 37 2.42 3.95 -2.05
N GLY A 38 2.50 3.99 -3.38
CA GLY A 38 3.62 4.58 -4.09
C GLY A 38 3.78 4.04 -5.51
N TYR A 39 4.78 4.58 -6.20
CA TYR A 39 5.07 4.31 -7.61
C TYR A 39 5.25 2.83 -7.93
N LEU A 40 5.72 2.02 -6.97
CA LEU A 40 5.84 0.57 -7.09
C LEU A 40 4.51 -0.09 -7.50
N PHE A 41 3.40 0.40 -6.96
CA PHE A 41 2.10 -0.21 -7.17
C PHE A 41 1.33 0.46 -8.31
N SER A 42 1.38 1.79 -8.36
CA SER A 42 0.76 2.57 -9.44
C SER A 42 1.41 3.94 -9.52
N ARG A 43 1.50 4.46 -10.75
CA ARG A 43 1.72 5.90 -10.98
C ARG A 43 0.43 6.67 -10.65
N PRO A 44 0.49 8.00 -10.44
CA PRO A 44 -0.70 8.84 -10.51
C PRO A 44 -1.43 8.60 -11.83
N LEU A 45 -2.76 8.48 -11.75
CA LEU A 45 -3.63 8.17 -12.88
C LEU A 45 -4.83 9.11 -12.87
N ALA A 46 -5.45 9.30 -14.04
CA ALA A 46 -6.68 10.08 -14.10
C ALA A 46 -7.82 9.32 -13.42
N ALA A 47 -8.81 10.05 -12.90
CA ALA A 47 -9.98 9.45 -12.26
C ALA A 47 -10.73 8.47 -13.19
N ALA A 48 -10.73 8.73 -14.49
CA ALA A 48 -11.34 7.86 -15.50
C ALA A 48 -10.65 6.50 -15.64
N ASP A 49 -9.37 6.40 -15.26
CA ASP A 49 -8.57 5.17 -15.38
C ASP A 49 -8.66 4.29 -14.12
N LEU A 50 -9.12 4.85 -12.99
CA LEU A 50 -9.24 4.13 -11.72
C LEU A 50 -10.09 2.85 -11.81
N PRO A 51 -11.25 2.82 -12.50
CA PRO A 51 -12.02 1.58 -12.63
C PRO A 51 -11.28 0.45 -13.35
N ALA A 52 -10.34 0.76 -14.25
CA ALA A 52 -9.52 -0.26 -14.90
C ALA A 52 -8.50 -0.85 -13.92
N LEU A 53 -7.83 0.01 -13.14
CA LEU A 53 -6.90 -0.40 -12.08
C LEU A 53 -7.60 -1.30 -11.05
N LEU A 54 -8.78 -0.90 -10.57
CA LEU A 54 -9.54 -1.64 -9.55
C LEU A 54 -10.01 -3.01 -10.05
N ARG A 55 -10.38 -3.13 -11.34
CA ARG A 55 -10.76 -4.42 -11.93
C ARG A 55 -9.57 -5.37 -12.06
N GLY A 56 -8.39 -4.86 -12.44
CA GLY A 56 -7.16 -5.65 -12.50
C GLY A 56 -6.67 -6.15 -11.13
N ALA A 57 -7.06 -5.48 -10.05
CA ALA A 57 -6.72 -5.90 -8.68
C ALA A 57 -7.59 -7.06 -8.14
N GLY A 58 -8.67 -7.45 -8.84
CA GLY A 58 -9.68 -8.39 -8.35
C GLY A 58 -9.42 -9.88 -8.58
N GLU A 59 -8.37 -10.28 -9.31
CA GLU A 59 -8.17 -11.69 -9.76
C GLU A 59 -7.12 -12.49 -8.95
N GLY A 60 -6.82 -12.09 -7.71
CA GLY A 60 -5.88 -12.78 -6.81
C GLY A 60 -6.52 -13.23 -5.49
N SER A 61 -6.86 -14.51 -5.38
CA SER A 61 -7.35 -15.15 -4.15
C SER A 61 -6.36 -14.97 -2.99
N GLY A 62 -6.78 -14.24 -1.94
CA GLY A 62 -6.31 -14.47 -0.57
C GLY A 62 -4.95 -13.91 -0.15
N ALA A 63 -4.52 -12.72 -0.59
CA ALA A 63 -3.46 -11.95 0.12
C ALA A 63 -3.28 -10.47 -0.30
N VAL A 64 -4.23 -9.77 -0.92
CA VAL A 64 -4.02 -8.34 -1.30
C VAL A 64 -5.32 -7.51 -1.21
N LEU A 65 -6.00 -7.53 -0.06
CA LEU A 65 -7.11 -6.59 0.21
C LEU A 65 -6.67 -5.42 1.10
N ALA A 66 -5.41 -5.03 0.98
CA ALA A 66 -4.73 -4.21 1.96
C ALA A 66 -3.84 -3.12 1.29
N SER A 67 -4.17 -2.75 0.06
CA SER A 67 -3.46 -1.69 -0.68
C SER A 67 -4.25 -1.37 -1.94
N VAL A 68 -5.24 -0.49 -1.84
CA VAL A 68 -5.58 0.33 -3.01
C VAL A 68 -4.62 1.51 -2.94
N PRO A 69 -3.53 1.54 -3.71
CA PRO A 69 -2.57 2.61 -3.67
C PRO A 69 -3.10 3.66 -4.63
N VAL A 70 -4.23 4.29 -4.30
CA VAL A 70 -4.61 5.50 -5.00
C VAL A 70 -3.60 6.53 -4.53
N CYS A 71 -2.68 6.95 -5.39
CA CYS A 71 -1.87 8.15 -5.18
C CYS A 71 -2.84 9.34 -5.17
N LEU A 72 -3.52 9.56 -4.05
CA LEU A 72 -4.45 10.66 -3.82
C LEU A 72 -3.72 11.68 -2.94
N ILE A 73 -2.72 12.33 -3.52
CA ILE A 73 -2.20 13.60 -3.02
C ILE A 73 -2.27 14.59 -4.18
#